data_AF-A0A971T5X1-F1
#
_entry.id   AF-A0A971T5X1-F1
#
_cell.length_a   1.000
_cell.length_b   1.000
_cell.length_c   1.000
_cell.angle_alpha   90.00
_cell.angle_beta   90.00
_cell.angle_gamma   90.00
#
_symmetry.space_group_name_H-M   'P 1'
#
loop_
_entity.id
_entity.type
_entity.pdbx_description
1 polymer ?
#
loop_
_entity_poly.entity_id
_entity_poly.type
_entity_poly.pdbx_seq_one_letter_code
_entity_poly.pdbx_strand_id
1 'polypeptide(L)'
;MLSGKVPIPNNADVTIIGGGIVGCESALLLQQHKNRVTVEMLPEAALGLENLHRTRLLAELAEGNIKIHTSTRVLSVKETNIIVCQKDNGSEIIVNSDFTILAMGQKSTGSNLVQKIKEKGYDVTVIGDALVPATFGKATKDGYLAATRI
;
A
#
# COMPACT_ATOMS: atom_id res chain seq x y z
N MET A 1 3.48 8.56 -3.46
CA MET A 1 4.89 8.42 -3.88
C MET A 1 5.80 8.61 -2.68
N LEU A 2 6.92 7.88 -2.62
CA LEU A 2 7.92 8.04 -1.56
C LEU A 2 8.51 9.46 -1.60
N SER A 3 8.75 10.05 -0.42
CA SER A 3 9.16 11.45 -0.32
C SER A 3 10.65 11.70 -0.54
N GLY A 4 11.48 10.65 -0.65
CA GLY A 4 12.94 10.75 -0.78
C GLY A 4 13.67 11.21 0.50
N LYS A 5 12.97 11.41 1.62
CA LYS A 5 13.58 11.87 2.89
C LYS A 5 14.49 10.83 3.54
N VAL A 6 14.25 9.55 3.29
CA VAL A 6 15.09 8.45 3.77
C VAL A 6 15.87 7.91 2.56
N PRO A 7 17.20 8.11 2.52
CA PRO A 7 18.02 7.57 1.44
C PRO A 7 18.13 6.05 1.59
N ILE A 8 17.80 5.32 0.52
CA ILE A 8 17.98 3.86 0.45
C ILE A 8 19.26 3.60 -0.37
N PRO A 9 20.30 3.00 0.22
CA PRO A 9 21.53 2.71 -0.51
C PRO A 9 21.33 1.58 -1.52
N ASN A 10 22.20 1.51 -2.52
CA ASN A 10 22.18 0.43 -3.49
C ASN A 10 22.47 -0.93 -2.82
N ASN A 11 21.74 -1.97 -3.24
CA ASN A 11 21.84 -3.33 -2.70
C ASN A 11 21.42 -3.48 -1.23
N ALA A 12 20.61 -2.56 -0.68
CA ALA A 12 19.95 -2.78 0.60
C ALA A 12 18.79 -3.78 0.44
N ASP A 13 18.51 -4.57 1.47
CA ASP A 13 17.33 -5.42 1.49
C ASP A 13 16.10 -4.60 1.92
N VAL A 14 15.26 -4.21 0.95
CA VAL A 14 13.98 -3.54 1.23
C VAL A 14 12.84 -4.55 1.18
N THR A 15 12.07 -4.65 2.27
CA THR A 15 10.80 -5.39 2.30
C THR A 15 9.62 -4.45 2.35
N ILE A 16 8.63 -4.71 1.48
CA ILE A 16 7.36 -4.00 1.47
C ILE A 16 6.28 -4.89 2.09
N ILE A 17 5.61 -4.40 3.13
CA ILE A 17 4.50 -5.09 3.80
C ILE A 17 3.20 -4.52 3.25
N GLY A 18 2.45 -5.35 2.53
CA GLY A 18 1.27 -5.01 1.74
C GLY A 18 1.61 -5.00 0.25
N GLY A 19 1.01 -5.93 -0.50
CA GLY A 19 1.12 -6.08 -1.94
C GLY A 19 -0.10 -5.57 -2.70
N GLY A 20 -0.89 -4.65 -2.13
CA GLY A 20 -1.87 -3.87 -2.88
C GLY A 20 -1.23 -2.93 -3.90
N ILE A 21 -2.04 -2.07 -4.53
CA ILE A 21 -1.59 -1.14 -5.60
C ILE A 21 -0.36 -0.32 -5.18
N VAL A 22 -0.45 0.35 -4.03
CA VAL A 22 0.62 1.21 -3.50
C VAL A 22 1.90 0.43 -3.22
N GLY A 23 1.78 -0.80 -2.68
CA GLY A 23 2.92 -1.64 -2.37
C GLY A 23 3.64 -2.13 -3.63
N CYS A 24 2.90 -2.61 -4.61
CA CYS A 24 3.44 -3.06 -5.89
C CYS A 24 4.13 -1.92 -6.68
N GLU A 25 3.50 -0.75 -6.77
CA GLU A 25 4.10 0.42 -7.43
C GLU A 25 5.35 0.93 -6.69
N SER A 26 5.33 0.88 -5.36
CA SER A 26 6.52 1.21 -4.56
C SER A 26 7.66 0.22 -4.80
N ALA A 27 7.34 -1.07 -4.98
CA ALA A 27 8.32 -2.10 -5.31
C ALA A 27 8.93 -1.85 -6.69
N LEU A 28 8.10 -1.51 -7.68
CA LEU A 28 8.54 -1.18 -9.04
C LEU A 28 9.45 0.05 -9.05
N LEU A 29 9.05 1.14 -8.36
CA LEU A 29 9.86 2.34 -8.22
C LEU A 29 11.25 2.05 -7.63
N LEU A 30 11.31 1.12 -6.69
CA LEU A 30 12.52 0.75 -5.98
C LEU A 30 13.32 -0.38 -6.65
N GLN A 31 12.87 -0.90 -7.79
CA GLN A 31 13.51 -2.00 -8.53
C GLN A 31 14.99 -1.69 -8.86
N GLN A 32 15.30 -0.42 -9.14
CA GLN A 32 16.66 0.03 -9.50
C GLN A 32 17.71 -0.20 -8.40
N HIS A 33 17.28 -0.43 -7.16
CA HIS A 33 18.19 -0.63 -6.02
C HIS A 33 18.37 -2.10 -5.61
N LYS A 34 17.92 -3.06 -6.45
CA LYS A 34 17.95 -4.53 -6.22
C LYS A 34 17.15 -5.02 -5.02
N ASN A 35 15.96 -4.46 -4.83
CA ASN A 35 15.04 -4.79 -3.73
C ASN A 35 14.19 -6.02 -4.05
N ARG A 36 14.00 -6.94 -3.08
CA ARG A 36 13.60 -8.31 -3.46
C ARG A 36 12.34 -8.89 -2.83
N VAL A 37 11.65 -8.22 -1.90
CA VAL A 37 10.49 -8.86 -1.26
C VAL A 37 9.31 -7.93 -1.01
N THR A 38 8.15 -8.32 -1.52
CA THR A 38 6.84 -7.83 -1.07
C THR A 38 6.12 -8.95 -0.35
N VAL A 39 5.51 -8.64 0.80
CA VAL A 39 4.68 -9.58 1.57
C VAL A 39 3.23 -9.13 1.49
N GLU A 40 2.35 -10.00 1.01
CA GLU A 40 0.91 -9.77 0.89
C GLU A 40 0.15 -10.84 1.67
N MET A 41 -0.77 -10.40 2.52
CA MET A 41 -1.59 -11.28 3.34
C MET A 41 -2.69 -11.95 2.50
N LEU A 42 -3.17 -11.30 1.46
CA LEU A 42 -4.19 -11.83 0.56
C LEU A 42 -3.59 -12.86 -0.43
N PRO A 43 -4.43 -13.74 -1.01
CA PRO A 43 -3.97 -14.71 -2.01
C PRO A 43 -3.42 -14.08 -3.29
N GLU A 44 -3.83 -12.85 -3.58
CA GLU A 44 -3.50 -12.13 -4.78
C GLU A 44 -2.95 -10.73 -4.49
N ALA A 45 -1.92 -10.34 -5.23
CA ALA A 45 -1.35 -9.00 -5.18
C ALA A 45 -2.01 -8.06 -6.20
N ALA A 46 -1.79 -6.76 -6.04
CA ALA A 46 -2.25 -5.67 -6.89
C ALA A 46 -3.78 -5.69 -7.14
N LEU A 47 -4.56 -6.18 -6.16
CA LEU A 47 -6.01 -6.14 -6.21
C LEU A 47 -6.52 -4.69 -6.28
N GLY A 48 -7.57 -4.48 -7.06
CA GLY A 48 -8.16 -3.15 -7.30
C GLY A 48 -7.63 -2.42 -8.54
N LEU A 49 -6.60 -2.95 -9.21
CA LEU A 49 -6.24 -2.54 -10.56
C LEU A 49 -7.11 -3.22 -11.61
N GLU A 50 -7.29 -2.53 -12.74
CA GLU A 50 -7.85 -3.14 -13.95
C GLU A 50 -6.89 -4.24 -14.48
N ASN A 51 -7.45 -5.27 -15.12
CA ASN A 51 -6.75 -6.51 -15.46
C ASN A 51 -5.51 -6.29 -16.35
N LEU A 52 -5.61 -5.45 -17.38
CA LEU A 52 -4.48 -5.16 -18.27
C LEU A 52 -3.36 -4.48 -17.49
N HIS A 53 -3.69 -3.46 -16.70
CA HIS A 53 -2.70 -2.77 -15.87
C HIS A 53 -2.08 -3.71 -14.83
N ARG A 54 -2.90 -4.51 -14.14
CA ARG A 54 -2.42 -5.48 -13.15
C ARG A 54 -1.45 -6.48 -13.75
N THR A 55 -1.80 -7.03 -14.92
CA THR A 55 -0.96 -8.01 -15.63
C THR A 55 0.39 -7.39 -16.00
N ARG A 56 0.37 -6.17 -16.54
CA ARG A 56 1.57 -5.41 -16.88
C ARG A 56 2.46 -5.17 -15.66
N LEU A 57 1.90 -4.67 -14.56
CA LEU A 57 2.62 -4.38 -13.33
C LEU A 57 3.28 -5.63 -12.74
N LEU A 58 2.54 -6.74 -12.64
CA LEU A 58 3.09 -8.00 -12.12
C LEU A 58 4.19 -8.57 -13.01
N ALA A 59 4.09 -8.42 -14.34
CA ALA A 59 5.14 -8.80 -15.26
C ALA A 59 6.42 -7.97 -15.05
N GLU A 60 6.31 -6.65 -14.93
CA GLU A 60 7.47 -5.77 -14.68
C GLU A 60 8.15 -6.08 -13.34
N LEU A 61 7.35 -6.38 -12.29
CA LEU A 61 7.90 -6.81 -11.00
C LEU A 61 8.66 -8.13 -11.11
N ALA A 62 8.13 -9.10 -11.87
CA ALA A 62 8.78 -10.38 -12.11
C ALA A 62 10.09 -10.22 -12.91
N GLU A 63 10.09 -9.42 -13.98
CA GLU A 63 11.29 -9.06 -14.76
C GLU A 63 12.37 -8.40 -13.87
N GLY A 64 11.93 -7.63 -12.87
CA GLY A 64 12.78 -7.04 -11.84
C GLY A 64 13.37 -7.99 -10.81
N ASN A 65 13.03 -9.28 -10.85
CA ASN A 65 13.33 -10.26 -9.81
C ASN A 65 12.76 -9.87 -8.42
N ILE A 66 11.63 -9.15 -8.39
CA ILE A 66 10.93 -8.82 -7.15
C ILE A 66 10.03 -9.99 -6.79
N LYS A 67 10.24 -10.57 -5.61
CA LYS A 67 9.43 -11.68 -5.13
C LYS A 67 8.22 -11.16 -4.36
N ILE A 68 7.03 -11.65 -4.70
CA ILE A 68 5.80 -11.36 -3.96
C ILE A 68 5.35 -12.62 -3.23
N HIS A 69 5.41 -12.59 -1.90
CA HIS A 69 4.86 -13.62 -1.04
C HIS A 69 3.40 -13.30 -0.73
N THR A 70 2.47 -13.84 -1.53
CA THR A 70 1.02 -13.79 -1.24
C THR A 70 0.64 -14.83 -0.18
N SER A 71 -0.58 -14.75 0.37
CA SER A 71 -1.07 -15.63 1.43
C SER A 71 -0.09 -15.71 2.61
N THR A 72 0.47 -14.54 2.96
CA THR A 72 1.58 -14.42 3.91
C THR A 72 1.33 -13.28 4.87
N ARG A 73 1.12 -13.61 6.14
CA ARG A 73 0.92 -12.65 7.23
C ARG A 73 2.26 -12.31 7.88
N VAL A 74 2.57 -11.03 8.04
CA VAL A 74 3.66 -10.60 8.91
C VAL A 74 3.22 -10.74 10.38
N LEU A 75 4.00 -11.47 11.17
CA LEU A 75 3.78 -11.66 12.61
C LEU A 75 4.55 -10.64 13.45
N SER A 76 5.79 -10.35 13.06
CA SER A 76 6.61 -9.35 13.76
C SER A 76 7.72 -8.80 12.88
N VAL A 77 8.10 -7.54 13.13
CA VAL A 77 9.31 -6.89 12.62
C VAL A 77 10.26 -6.76 13.80
N LYS A 78 11.43 -7.41 13.72
CA LYS A 78 12.46 -7.43 14.77
C LYS A 78 13.52 -6.37 14.50
N GLU A 79 14.18 -5.91 15.56
CA GLU A 79 15.28 -4.92 15.48
C GLU A 79 16.52 -5.45 14.73
N THR A 80 16.63 -6.77 14.57
CA THR A 80 17.76 -7.44 13.89
C THR A 80 17.58 -7.55 12.37
N ASN A 81 16.90 -6.60 11.73
CA ASN A 81 16.57 -6.63 10.29
C ASN A 81 15.80 -7.90 9.86
N ILE A 82 15.02 -8.48 10.77
CA ILE A 82 14.29 -9.72 10.51
C ILE A 82 12.79 -9.45 10.56
N ILE A 83 12.08 -9.88 9.52
CA ILE A 83 10.62 -9.95 9.49
C ILE A 83 10.22 -11.42 9.57
N VAL A 84 9.44 -11.76 10.59
CA VAL A 84 8.85 -13.09 10.75
C VAL A 84 7.47 -13.07 10.12
N CYS A 85 7.23 -13.95 9.15
CA CYS A 85 5.94 -14.11 8.50
C CYS A 85 5.45 -15.55 8.58
N GLN A 86 4.15 -15.73 8.45
CA GLN A 86 3.49 -17.03 8.39
C GLN A 86 2.67 -17.13 7.12
N LYS A 87 2.82 -18.25 6.41
CA LYS A 87 2.00 -18.64 5.27
C LYS A 87 0.66 -19.22 5.73
N ASP A 88 -0.35 -19.21 4.87
CA ASP A 88 -1.68 -19.79 5.18
C ASP A 88 -1.64 -21.28 5.59
N ASN A 89 -0.62 -22.02 5.14
CA ASN A 89 -0.41 -23.41 5.55
C ASN A 89 0.26 -23.57 6.94
N GLY A 90 0.45 -22.46 7.67
CA GLY A 90 1.09 -22.43 8.99
C GLY A 90 2.61 -22.37 8.97
N SER A 91 3.27 -22.54 7.81
CA SER A 91 4.73 -22.48 7.72
C SER A 91 5.26 -21.07 7.96
N GLU A 92 6.37 -20.97 8.70
CA GLU A 92 7.04 -19.71 8.94
C GLU A 92 8.08 -19.42 7.84
N ILE A 93 8.18 -18.15 7.46
CA ILE A 93 9.25 -17.64 6.61
C ILE A 93 9.92 -16.47 7.32
N ILE A 94 11.24 -16.40 7.16
CA ILE A 94 12.06 -15.31 7.66
C ILE A 94 12.53 -14.49 6.46
N VAL A 95 12.33 -13.18 6.54
CA VAL A 95 12.75 -12.23 5.51
C VAL A 95 13.74 -11.24 6.13
N ASN A 96 14.92 -11.12 5.51
CA ASN A 96 15.89 -10.08 5.86
C ASN A 96 15.43 -8.74 5.27
N SER A 97 15.56 -7.67 6.05
CA SER A 97 15.07 -6.36 5.68
C SER A 97 15.86 -5.26 6.40
N ASP A 98 16.79 -4.63 5.71
CA ASP A 98 17.47 -3.41 6.16
C ASP A 98 16.50 -2.23 6.26
N PHE A 99 15.53 -2.18 5.34
CA PHE A 99 14.46 -1.18 5.35
C PHE A 99 13.11 -1.85 5.17
N THR A 100 12.13 -1.46 5.99
CA THR A 100 10.75 -1.94 5.88
C THR A 100 9.83 -0.79 5.48
N ILE A 101 9.02 -1.01 4.44
CA ILE A 101 7.97 -0.08 4.00
C ILE A 101 6.61 -0.66 4.37
N LEU A 102 5.80 0.10 5.11
CA LEU A 102 4.44 -0.29 5.48
C LEU A 102 3.44 0.27 4.45
N ALA A 103 2.92 -0.61 3.60
CA ALA A 103 1.92 -0.32 2.56
C ALA A 103 0.58 -1.04 2.86
N MET A 104 0.15 -1.01 4.12
CA MET A 104 -0.96 -1.81 4.66
C MET A 104 -2.35 -1.13 4.52
N GLY A 105 -2.51 -0.27 3.52
CA GLY A 105 -3.73 0.51 3.31
C GLY A 105 -3.76 1.84 4.06
N GLN A 106 -4.89 2.54 3.95
CA GLN A 106 -5.09 3.90 4.45
C GLN A 106 -6.29 3.95 5.40
N LYS A 107 -6.32 4.97 6.27
CA LYS A 107 -7.47 5.27 7.13
C LYS A 107 -7.98 6.67 6.80
N SER A 108 -9.29 6.86 6.82
CA SER A 108 -9.90 8.18 6.69
C SER A 108 -9.34 9.12 7.75
N THR A 109 -9.13 10.37 7.37
CA THR A 109 -8.65 11.43 8.28
C THR A 109 -9.55 12.66 8.19
N GLY A 110 -9.41 13.60 9.11
CA GLY A 110 -10.14 14.88 9.07
C GLY A 110 -11.50 14.88 9.77
N SER A 111 -11.88 13.80 10.47
CA SER A 111 -13.11 13.75 11.28
C SER A 111 -13.23 14.92 12.27
N ASN A 112 -12.12 15.28 12.93
CA ASN A 112 -12.07 16.43 13.85
C ASN A 112 -12.33 17.76 13.15
N LEU A 113 -11.85 17.93 11.90
CA LEU A 113 -12.11 19.14 11.12
C LEU A 113 -13.58 19.21 10.73
N VAL A 114 -14.15 18.10 10.26
CA VAL A 114 -15.58 17.98 9.92
C VAL A 114 -16.45 18.37 11.11
N GLN A 115 -16.16 17.83 12.30
CA GLN A 115 -16.88 18.18 13.52
C GLN A 115 -16.80 19.68 13.83
N LYS A 116 -15.60 20.27 13.81
CA LYS A 116 -15.42 21.71 14.08
C LYS A 116 -16.16 22.62 13.11
N ILE A 117 -16.30 22.23 11.85
CA ILE A 117 -17.04 23.01 10.84
C ILE A 117 -18.55 22.89 11.10
N LYS A 118 -19.04 21.68 11.42
CA LYS A 118 -20.45 21.46 11.79
C LYS A 118 -20.85 22.23 13.05
N GLU A 119 -19.98 22.27 14.07
CA GLU A 119 -20.20 23.04 15.31
C GLU A 119 -20.33 24.55 15.05
N LYS A 120 -19.77 25.07 13.95
CA LYS A 120 -19.94 26.46 13.53
C LYS A 120 -21.23 26.71 12.73
N GLY A 121 -22.07 25.70 12.54
CA GLY A 121 -23.36 25.82 11.86
C GLY A 121 -23.28 25.77 10.33
N TYR A 122 -22.15 25.38 9.75
CA TYR A 122 -22.05 25.17 8.31
C TYR A 122 -22.51 23.76 7.94
N ASP A 123 -23.13 23.65 6.76
CA ASP A 123 -23.36 22.35 6.14
C ASP A 123 -22.04 21.77 5.62
N VAL A 124 -21.82 20.48 5.84
CA VAL A 124 -20.56 19.80 5.54
C VAL A 124 -20.81 18.47 4.87
N THR A 125 -20.39 18.36 3.62
CA THR A 125 -20.33 17.11 2.88
C THR A 125 -18.89 16.58 2.85
N VAL A 126 -18.69 15.34 3.31
CA VAL A 126 -17.39 14.66 3.27
C VAL A 126 -17.33 13.78 2.02
N ILE A 127 -16.26 13.87 1.24
CA ILE A 127 -16.08 13.14 -0.02
C ILE A 127 -14.68 12.51 -0.11
N GLY A 128 -14.53 11.56 -1.04
CA GLY A 128 -13.24 10.92 -1.36
C GLY A 128 -12.66 10.14 -0.17
N ASP A 129 -11.34 10.08 -0.09
CA ASP A 129 -10.64 9.29 0.93
C ASP A 129 -10.89 9.76 2.38
N ALA A 130 -11.28 11.03 2.56
CA ALA A 130 -11.71 11.55 3.86
C ALA A 130 -13.02 10.92 4.35
N LEU A 131 -13.86 10.46 3.41
CA LEU A 131 -15.03 9.65 3.70
C LEU A 131 -14.61 8.19 3.86
N VAL A 132 -14.13 7.56 2.79
CA VAL A 132 -13.64 6.17 2.77
C VAL A 132 -12.50 6.08 1.75
N PRO A 133 -11.29 5.64 2.16
CA PRO A 133 -10.18 5.42 1.24
C PRO A 133 -10.55 4.46 0.12
N ALA A 134 -10.29 4.85 -1.12
CA ALA A 134 -10.65 4.06 -2.28
C ALA A 134 -9.73 4.34 -3.48
N THR A 135 -10.12 3.85 -4.65
CA THR A 135 -9.43 4.19 -5.89
C THR A 135 -9.70 5.64 -6.29
N PHE A 136 -8.82 6.22 -7.10
CA PHE A 136 -9.00 7.59 -7.59
C PHE A 136 -10.35 7.77 -8.32
N GLY A 137 -10.81 6.76 -9.06
CA GLY A 137 -12.09 6.79 -9.77
C GLY A 137 -13.29 6.87 -8.83
N LYS A 138 -13.19 6.29 -7.62
CA LYS A 138 -14.21 6.43 -6.59
C LYS A 138 -14.19 7.84 -5.99
N ALA A 139 -13.00 8.37 -5.72
CA ALA A 139 -12.86 9.74 -5.21
C ALA A 139 -13.39 10.80 -6.18
N THR A 140 -13.10 10.68 -7.48
CA THR A 140 -13.63 11.60 -8.51
C THR A 140 -15.14 11.49 -8.66
N LYS A 141 -15.68 10.26 -8.65
CA LYS A 141 -17.12 10.02 -8.68
C LYS A 141 -17.82 10.62 -7.45
N ASP A 142 -17.23 10.49 -6.28
CA ASP A 142 -17.79 11.05 -5.04
C ASP A 142 -17.83 12.58 -5.10
N GLY A 143 -16.79 13.21 -5.64
CA GLY A 143 -16.78 14.66 -5.89
C GLY A 143 -17.87 15.11 -6.87
N TYR A 144 -18.02 14.41 -8.00
CA TYR A 144 -19.09 14.68 -8.97
C TYR A 144 -20.47 14.58 -8.32
N LEU A 145 -20.73 13.49 -7.58
CA LEU A 145 -22.02 13.28 -6.93
C LEU A 145 -22.32 14.33 -5.86
N ALA A 146 -21.31 14.78 -5.11
CA ALA A 146 -21.50 15.87 -4.15
C ALA A 146 -21.86 17.18 -4.84
N ALA A 147 -21.21 17.52 -5.95
CA ALA A 147 -21.52 18.73 -6.71
C ALA A 147 -22.96 18.73 -7.27
N THR A 148 -23.50 17.58 -7.66
CA THR A 148 -24.90 17.47 -8.15
C THR A 148 -25.97 17.62 -7.08
N ARG A 149 -25.59 17.67 -5.80
CA ARG A 149 -26.51 17.74 -4.65
C ARG A 149 -26.54 19.12 -3.99
N ILE A 150 -25.79 20.08 -4.53
CA ILE A 150 -25.73 21.48 -4.11
C ILE A 150 -26.55 22.29 -5.11
#